data_AF-A0A5E4SPJ3-F1
#
_entry.id   AF-A0A5E4SPJ3-F1
#
_cell.length_a   1.000
_cell.length_b   1.000
_cell.length_c   1.000
_cell.angle_alpha   90.00
_cell.angle_beta   90.00
_cell.angle_gamma   90.00
#
_symmetry.space_group_name_H-M   'P 1'
#
loop_
_entity.id
_entity.type
_entity.pdbx_description
1 polymer ?
#
loop_
_entity_poly.entity_id
_entity_poly.type
_entity_poly.pdbx_seq_one_letter_code
_entity_poly.pdbx_strand_id
1 'polypeptide(L)'
;MWRGGDPSKPDTVARHVDGVKRQWALDLADLTPAEWQRGIEALRDRPYVPTCPEFRLLCRPREHVNELLDIAIAQLHRRDSDSTDVWPDPVLFWAAQRVGGYDMRTLGRTELTKRFAVALEAVRQEGIVPPVPPKALALSAPGKATTDKVSARAMLAALLAGRPGRMRAALGSETGMDNFYGETDQ
;
A
#
# COMPACT_ATOMS: atom_id res chain seq x y z
N MET A 1 36.46 -35.57 27.47
CA MET A 1 35.82 -36.88 27.71
C MET A 1 34.41 -36.84 27.16
N TRP A 2 34.12 -37.60 26.09
CA TRP A 2 32.79 -37.63 25.48
C TRP A 2 31.80 -38.31 26.44
N ARG A 3 30.76 -37.59 26.88
CA ARG A 3 29.71 -38.10 27.78
C ARG A 3 28.50 -38.66 27.02
N GLY A 4 28.71 -39.23 25.84
CA GLY A 4 27.61 -39.71 25.01
C GLY A 4 27.02 -41.05 25.46
N GLY A 5 27.72 -41.84 26.28
CA GLY A 5 27.29 -43.20 26.61
C GLY A 5 27.51 -44.17 25.45
N ASP A 6 27.31 -45.47 25.67
CA ASP A 6 27.55 -46.50 24.65
C ASP A 6 26.51 -46.44 23.52
N PRO A 7 26.90 -46.18 22.26
CA PRO A 7 25.97 -46.07 21.12
C PRO A 7 25.34 -47.41 20.72
N SER A 8 25.82 -48.54 21.23
CA SER A 8 25.24 -49.86 20.98
C SER A 8 23.95 -50.11 21.78
N LYS A 9 23.68 -49.27 22.79
CA LYS A 9 22.50 -49.42 23.66
C LYS A 9 21.32 -48.62 23.13
N PRO A 10 20.12 -49.21 23.03
CA PRO A 10 18.94 -48.55 22.49
C PRO A 10 18.56 -47.28 23.29
N ASP A 11 18.68 -47.30 24.62
CA ASP A 11 18.38 -46.15 25.47
C ASP A 11 19.33 -44.98 25.23
N THR A 12 20.60 -45.26 24.92
CA THR A 12 21.58 -44.21 24.57
C THR A 12 21.20 -43.57 23.25
N VAL A 13 20.85 -44.38 22.24
CA VAL A 13 20.42 -43.89 20.92
C VAL A 13 19.16 -43.04 21.05
N ALA A 14 18.15 -43.51 21.81
CA ALA A 14 16.92 -42.78 22.06
C ALA A 14 17.18 -41.40 22.67
N ARG A 15 18.04 -41.33 23.70
CA ARG A 15 18.44 -40.05 24.32
C ARG A 15 19.08 -39.07 23.32
N HIS A 16 19.93 -39.57 22.42
CA HIS A 16 20.56 -38.72 21.42
C HIS A 16 19.57 -38.24 20.37
N VAL A 17 18.66 -39.10 19.92
CA VAL A 17 17.57 -38.74 19.00
C VAL A 17 16.69 -37.65 19.61
N ASP A 18 16.30 -37.80 20.88
CA ASP A 18 15.51 -36.80 21.59
C ASP A 18 16.27 -35.49 21.77
N GLY A 19 17.59 -35.55 22.00
CA GLY A 19 18.46 -34.39 22.03
C GLY A 19 18.47 -33.62 20.71
N VAL A 20 18.58 -34.33 19.58
CA VAL A 20 18.55 -33.71 18.23
C VAL A 20 17.19 -33.10 17.96
N LYS A 21 16.09 -33.82 18.24
CA LYS A 21 14.72 -33.30 18.07
C LYS A 21 14.49 -32.04 18.91
N ARG A 22 14.96 -32.05 20.17
CA ARG A 22 14.86 -30.89 21.05
C ARG A 22 15.64 -29.70 20.52
N GLN A 23 16.86 -29.92 20.02
CA GLN A 23 17.66 -28.84 19.45
C GLN A 23 16.95 -28.22 18.23
N TRP A 24 16.43 -29.04 17.32
CA TRP A 24 15.68 -28.56 16.17
C TRP A 24 14.41 -27.81 16.57
N ALA A 25 13.68 -28.30 17.59
CA ALA A 25 12.50 -27.62 18.10
C ALA A 25 12.83 -26.22 18.64
N LEU A 26 13.99 -26.05 19.29
CA LEU A 26 14.47 -24.73 19.73
C LEU A 26 14.87 -23.85 18.54
N ASP A 27 15.60 -24.41 17.58
CA ASP A 27 16.10 -23.70 16.40
C ASP A 27 14.99 -23.31 15.41
N LEU A 28 13.78 -23.85 15.56
CA LEU A 28 12.62 -23.58 14.71
C LEU A 28 11.44 -22.97 15.49
N ALA A 29 11.64 -22.64 16.77
CA ALA A 29 10.59 -22.18 17.67
C ALA A 29 9.94 -20.85 17.23
N ASP A 30 10.66 -20.04 16.46
CA ASP A 30 10.22 -18.73 16.00
C ASP A 30 9.46 -18.76 14.66
N LEU A 31 9.29 -19.94 14.05
CA LEU A 31 8.56 -20.08 12.79
C LEU A 31 7.05 -20.01 12.96
N THR A 32 6.38 -19.27 12.08
CA THR A 32 4.91 -19.19 12.00
C THR A 32 4.30 -20.41 11.32
N PRO A 33 3.00 -20.72 11.53
CA PRO A 33 2.34 -21.84 10.84
C PRO A 33 2.43 -21.78 9.31
N ALA A 34 2.40 -20.58 8.73
CA ALA A 34 2.54 -20.39 7.29
C ALA A 34 3.97 -20.69 6.80
N GLU A 35 5.00 -20.30 7.57
CA GLU A 35 6.39 -20.64 7.28
C GLU A 35 6.62 -22.15 7.34
N TRP A 36 6.06 -22.81 8.36
CA TRP A 36 6.08 -24.28 8.48
C TRP A 36 5.47 -24.95 7.25
N GLN A 37 4.27 -24.52 6.84
CA GLN A 37 3.58 -25.10 5.71
C GLN A 37 4.41 -24.99 4.43
N ARG A 38 5.00 -23.82 4.15
CA ARG A 38 5.90 -23.64 2.99
C ARG A 38 7.11 -24.58 3.03
N GLY A 39 7.75 -24.68 4.19
CA GLY A 39 8.89 -25.57 4.38
C GLY A 39 8.55 -27.03 4.12
N ILE A 40 7.40 -27.48 4.65
CA ILE A 40 6.89 -28.85 4.47
C ILE A 40 6.54 -29.12 3.01
N GLU A 41 5.91 -28.17 2.32
CA GLU A 41 5.59 -28.30 0.90
C GLU A 41 6.85 -28.44 0.05
N ALA A 42 7.88 -27.64 0.33
CA ALA A 42 9.17 -27.68 -0.37
C ALA A 42 9.97 -28.98 -0.14
N LEU A 43 9.60 -29.82 0.84
CA LEU A 43 10.22 -31.14 1.03
C LEU A 43 9.79 -32.16 -0.02
N ARG A 44 8.60 -32.03 -0.62
CA ARG A 44 8.04 -33.07 -1.50
C ARG A 44 8.91 -33.36 -2.71
N ASP A 45 9.54 -32.33 -3.25
CA ASP A 45 10.30 -32.41 -4.50
C ASP A 45 11.80 -32.69 -4.26
N ARG A 46 12.21 -32.96 -3.01
CA ARG A 46 13.63 -33.12 -2.65
C ARG A 46 14.06 -34.59 -2.59
N PRO A 47 15.24 -34.92 -3.16
CA PRO A 47 15.79 -36.28 -3.13
C PRO A 47 16.43 -36.66 -1.78
N TYR A 48 16.69 -35.69 -0.90
CA TYR A 48 17.31 -35.91 0.41
C TYR A 48 16.67 -35.08 1.52
N VAL A 49 16.77 -35.57 2.75
CA VAL A 49 16.29 -34.87 3.95
C VAL A 49 17.23 -33.71 4.25
N PRO A 50 16.72 -32.47 4.39
CA PRO A 50 17.57 -31.32 4.70
C PRO A 50 18.07 -31.36 6.14
N THR A 51 19.16 -30.64 6.40
CA THR A 51 19.60 -30.25 7.75
C THR A 51 18.66 -29.19 8.36
N CYS A 52 18.73 -28.95 9.68
CA CYS A 52 17.88 -27.94 10.34
C CYS A 52 18.00 -26.54 9.70
N PRO A 53 19.22 -26.02 9.42
CA PRO A 53 19.37 -24.71 8.79
C PRO A 53 18.83 -24.68 7.36
N GLU A 54 19.02 -25.76 6.59
CA GLU A 54 18.46 -25.88 5.24
C GLU A 54 16.94 -25.91 5.25
N PHE A 55 16.33 -26.62 6.20
CA PHE A 55 14.88 -26.63 6.38
C PHE A 55 14.36 -25.24 6.77
N ARG A 56 15.08 -24.53 7.66
CA ARG A 56 14.75 -23.15 8.03
C ARG A 56 14.77 -22.22 6.81
N LEU A 57 15.72 -22.39 5.88
CA LEU A 57 15.77 -21.67 4.61
C LEU A 57 14.62 -22.02 3.66
N LEU A 58 14.03 -23.22 3.76
CA LEU A 58 12.80 -23.54 3.04
C LEU A 58 11.58 -22.86 3.66
N CYS A 59 11.52 -22.78 4.99
CA CYS A 59 10.43 -22.12 5.71
C CYS A 59 10.44 -20.59 5.49
N ARG A 60 11.64 -20.03 5.44
CA ARG A 60 11.94 -18.62 5.14
C ARG A 60 12.88 -18.55 3.94
N PRO A 61 12.35 -18.76 2.72
CA PRO A 61 13.14 -18.53 1.52
C PRO A 61 13.75 -17.15 1.60
N ARG A 62 15.05 -17.06 1.32
CA ARG A 62 15.66 -15.77 0.99
C ARG A 62 15.04 -15.35 -0.32
N GLU A 63 13.88 -14.70 -0.27
CA GLU A 63 13.34 -14.11 -1.48
C GLU A 63 14.37 -13.09 -1.95
N HIS A 64 14.88 -13.31 -3.15
CA HIS A 64 15.76 -12.34 -3.74
C HIS A 64 14.92 -11.10 -3.98
N VAL A 65 15.17 -10.06 -3.18
CA VAL A 65 14.50 -8.75 -3.31
C VAL A 65 14.51 -8.28 -4.78
N ASN A 66 15.56 -8.62 -5.53
CA ASN A 66 15.65 -8.34 -6.96
C ASN A 66 14.55 -9.02 -7.80
N GLU A 67 14.27 -10.30 -7.57
CA GLU A 67 13.21 -11.03 -8.29
C GLU A 67 11.82 -10.47 -7.94
N LEU A 68 11.59 -10.19 -6.66
CA LEU A 68 10.34 -9.56 -6.19
C LEU A 68 10.17 -8.16 -6.77
N LEU A 69 11.27 -7.40 -6.87
CA LEU A 69 11.29 -6.09 -7.49
C LEU A 69 10.99 -6.18 -8.98
N ASP A 70 11.55 -7.16 -9.70
CA ASP A 70 11.24 -7.38 -11.12
C ASP A 70 9.76 -7.69 -11.35
N ILE A 71 9.18 -8.54 -10.50
CA ILE A 71 7.74 -8.82 -10.51
C ILE A 71 6.95 -7.53 -10.27
N ALA A 72 7.30 -6.75 -9.24
CA ALA A 72 6.60 -5.53 -8.90
C ALA A 72 6.66 -4.49 -10.03
N ILE A 73 7.83 -4.31 -10.66
CA ILE A 73 8.01 -3.43 -11.82
C ILE A 73 7.15 -3.92 -12.99
N ALA A 74 7.17 -5.21 -13.31
CA ALA A 74 6.39 -5.78 -14.39
C ALA A 74 4.87 -5.60 -14.17
N GLN A 75 4.40 -5.79 -12.94
CA GLN A 75 2.98 -5.60 -12.61
C GLN A 75 2.58 -4.14 -12.62
N LEU A 76 3.43 -3.20 -12.17
CA LEU A 76 3.18 -1.77 -12.32
C LEU A 76 3.07 -1.37 -13.79
N HIS A 77 3.93 -1.89 -14.66
CA HIS A 77 3.83 -1.64 -16.10
C HIS A 77 2.53 -2.19 -16.69
N ARG A 78 2.13 -3.41 -16.34
CA ARG A 78 0.84 -3.99 -16.78
C ARG A 78 -0.36 -3.19 -16.28
N ARG A 79 -0.29 -2.72 -15.03
CA ARG A 79 -1.30 -1.85 -14.43
C ARG A 79 -1.40 -0.55 -15.19
N ASP A 80 -0.28 0.09 -15.51
CA ASP A 80 -0.24 1.37 -16.22
C ASP A 80 -0.77 1.26 -17.66
N SER A 81 -0.36 0.23 -18.41
CA SER A 81 -0.75 0.02 -19.81
C SER A 81 -2.19 -0.47 -19.97
N ASP A 82 -2.49 -1.67 -19.48
CA ASP A 82 -3.70 -2.41 -19.88
C ASP A 82 -4.64 -2.71 -18.71
N SER A 83 -4.25 -2.34 -17.49
CA SER A 83 -4.99 -2.62 -16.24
C SER A 83 -5.26 -4.11 -16.01
N THR A 84 -4.37 -4.97 -16.51
CA THR A 84 -4.41 -6.44 -16.38
C THR A 84 -3.40 -6.95 -15.35
N ASP A 85 -3.09 -6.14 -14.33
CA ASP A 85 -2.13 -6.52 -13.31
C ASP A 85 -2.66 -7.65 -12.41
N VAL A 86 -1.81 -8.64 -12.15
CA VAL A 86 -2.10 -9.76 -11.27
C VAL A 86 -0.96 -9.86 -10.27
N TRP A 87 -1.21 -9.40 -9.06
CA TRP A 87 -0.22 -9.39 -7.99
C TRP A 87 -0.18 -10.75 -7.29
N PRO A 88 0.98 -11.43 -7.23
CA PRO A 88 1.10 -12.71 -6.53
C PRO A 88 0.87 -12.59 -5.02
N ASP A 89 1.27 -11.47 -4.44
CA ASP A 89 1.14 -11.15 -3.02
C ASP A 89 0.76 -9.66 -2.87
N PRO A 90 -0.31 -9.31 -2.13
CA PRO A 90 -0.63 -7.93 -1.80
C PRO A 90 0.53 -7.15 -1.18
N VAL A 91 1.41 -7.81 -0.41
CA VAL A 91 2.60 -7.19 0.20
C VAL A 91 3.47 -6.51 -0.86
N LEU A 92 3.64 -7.13 -2.03
CA LEU A 92 4.45 -6.59 -3.12
C LEU A 92 3.87 -5.30 -3.69
N PHE A 93 2.54 -5.25 -3.84
CA PHE A 93 1.86 -4.05 -4.32
C PHE A 93 2.05 -2.89 -3.35
N TRP A 94 1.82 -3.12 -2.06
CA TRP A 94 1.94 -2.07 -1.05
C TRP A 94 3.39 -1.65 -0.83
N ALA A 95 4.35 -2.57 -0.93
CA ALA A 95 5.76 -2.24 -0.93
C ALA A 95 6.13 -1.32 -2.11
N ALA A 96 5.68 -1.67 -3.32
CA ALA A 96 5.89 -0.85 -4.52
C ALA A 96 5.22 0.53 -4.42
N GLN A 97 3.99 0.59 -3.87
CA GLN A 97 3.27 1.84 -3.64
C GLN A 97 3.96 2.74 -2.61
N ARG A 98 4.60 2.13 -1.58
CA ARG A 98 5.35 2.85 -0.54
C ARG A 98 6.68 3.42 -1.06
N VAL A 99 7.34 2.72 -1.98
CA VAL A 99 8.47 3.29 -2.74
C VAL A 99 7.99 4.42 -3.65
N GLY A 100 6.84 4.23 -4.30
CA GLY A 100 6.18 5.22 -5.14
C GLY A 100 6.46 5.03 -6.63
N GLY A 101 5.43 5.20 -7.46
CA GLY A 101 5.50 4.90 -8.90
C GLY A 101 6.50 5.75 -9.69
N TYR A 102 6.83 6.96 -9.23
CA TYR A 102 7.89 7.76 -9.85
C TYR A 102 9.29 7.18 -9.57
N ASP A 103 9.58 6.87 -8.31
CA ASP A 103 10.86 6.30 -7.87
C ASP A 103 11.10 4.93 -8.50
N MET A 104 10.04 4.10 -8.57
CA MET A 104 10.08 2.78 -9.23
C MET A 104 10.47 2.86 -10.71
N ARG A 105 10.28 4.00 -11.39
CA ARG A 105 10.62 4.20 -12.81
C ARG A 105 11.93 4.97 -13.04
N THR A 106 12.37 5.75 -12.06
CA THR A 106 13.46 6.72 -12.25
C THR A 106 14.75 6.37 -11.52
N LEU A 107 14.67 5.62 -10.42
CA LEU A 107 15.85 5.23 -9.66
C LEU A 107 16.64 4.11 -10.34
N GLY A 108 17.97 4.18 -10.21
CA GLY A 108 18.85 3.09 -10.62
C GLY A 108 18.64 1.84 -9.77
N ARG A 109 18.90 0.67 -10.38
CA ARG A 109 18.61 -0.66 -9.79
C ARG A 109 19.12 -0.82 -8.35
N THR A 110 20.36 -0.44 -8.07
CA THR A 110 20.98 -0.62 -6.74
C THR A 110 20.27 0.15 -5.64
N GLU A 111 19.87 1.39 -5.91
CA GLU A 111 19.15 2.22 -4.93
C GLU A 111 17.70 1.72 -4.79
N LEU A 112 17.08 1.35 -5.90
CA LEU A 112 15.72 0.84 -5.93
C LEU A 112 15.58 -0.46 -5.13
N THR A 113 16.51 -1.42 -5.29
CA THR A 113 16.53 -2.66 -4.52
C THR A 113 16.61 -2.40 -3.02
N LYS A 114 17.43 -1.44 -2.57
CA LYS A 114 17.53 -1.10 -1.14
C LYS A 114 16.23 -0.52 -0.59
N ARG A 115 15.65 0.46 -1.29
CA ARG A 115 14.38 1.08 -0.87
C ARG A 115 13.23 0.08 -0.87
N PHE A 116 13.18 -0.77 -1.90
CA PHE A 116 12.17 -1.80 -2.02
C PHE A 116 12.31 -2.86 -0.92
N ALA A 117 13.53 -3.30 -0.57
CA ALA A 117 13.76 -4.21 0.55
C ALA A 117 13.19 -3.66 1.87
N VAL A 118 13.49 -2.39 2.16
CA VAL A 118 13.02 -1.71 3.37
C VAL A 118 11.49 -1.58 3.38
N ALA A 119 10.90 -1.19 2.25
CA ALA A 119 9.45 -1.08 2.11
C ALA A 119 8.75 -2.45 2.25
N LEU A 120 9.33 -3.50 1.66
CA LEU A 120 8.81 -4.86 1.71
C LEU A 120 8.77 -5.37 3.15
N GLU A 121 9.87 -5.17 3.89
CA GLU A 121 9.94 -5.58 5.30
C GLU A 121 8.97 -4.77 6.16
N ALA A 122 8.85 -3.46 5.94
CA ALA A 122 7.90 -2.63 6.68
C ALA A 122 6.45 -3.12 6.52
N VAL A 123 6.03 -3.41 5.28
CA VAL A 123 4.68 -3.92 5.01
C VAL A 123 4.45 -5.30 5.62
N ARG A 124 5.48 -6.15 5.67
CA ARG A 124 5.40 -7.45 6.35
C ARG A 124 5.18 -7.32 7.85
N GLN A 125 5.88 -6.38 8.47
CA GLN A 125 5.77 -6.12 9.90
C GLN A 125 4.41 -5.52 10.30
N GLU A 126 3.72 -4.84 9.38
CA GLU A 126 2.35 -4.36 9.61
C GLU A 126 1.34 -5.52 9.80
N GLY A 127 1.65 -6.73 9.33
CA GLY A 127 0.94 -7.99 9.63
C GLY A 127 -0.46 -8.14 9.01
N ILE A 128 -1.19 -7.04 8.78
CA ILE A 128 -2.49 -7.01 8.11
C ILE A 128 -2.34 -6.17 6.84
N VAL A 129 -2.22 -6.84 5.70
CA VAL A 129 -2.04 -6.18 4.41
C VAL A 129 -3.36 -6.22 3.64
N PRO A 130 -3.97 -5.07 3.31
CA PRO A 130 -5.23 -5.03 2.59
C PRO A 130 -5.08 -5.58 1.16
N PRO A 131 -6.15 -6.12 0.55
CA PRO A 131 -6.11 -6.60 -0.82
C PRO A 131 -5.78 -5.47 -1.80
N VAL A 132 -5.18 -5.82 -2.94
CA VAL A 132 -4.81 -4.86 -3.98
C VAL A 132 -6.08 -4.23 -4.58
N PRO A 133 -6.22 -2.89 -4.55
CA PRO A 133 -7.40 -2.24 -5.10
C PRO A 133 -7.40 -2.32 -6.64
N PRO A 134 -8.58 -2.47 -7.29
CA PRO A 134 -8.69 -2.34 -8.73
C PRO A 134 -8.22 -0.96 -9.18
N LYS A 135 -7.64 -0.86 -10.38
CA LYS A 135 -7.17 0.43 -10.90
C LYS A 135 -8.36 1.37 -11.08
N ALA A 136 -8.36 2.49 -10.36
CA ALA A 136 -9.33 3.55 -10.60
C ALA A 136 -9.09 4.09 -12.02
N LEU A 137 -10.14 4.08 -12.86
CA LEU A 137 -10.11 4.78 -14.14
C LEU A 137 -9.74 6.23 -13.84
N ALA A 138 -8.65 6.71 -14.47
CA ALA A 138 -8.20 8.07 -14.26
C ALA A 138 -9.35 9.03 -14.63
N LEU A 139 -9.81 9.81 -13.66
CA LEU A 139 -10.72 10.92 -13.94
C LEU A 139 -10.06 11.80 -14.99
N SER A 140 -10.84 12.23 -15.98
CA SER A 140 -10.34 13.10 -17.05
C SER A 140 -9.61 14.29 -16.43
N ALA A 141 -8.44 14.61 -16.98
CA ALA A 141 -7.59 15.67 -16.45
C ALA A 141 -8.41 16.96 -16.22
N PRO A 142 -8.18 17.69 -15.10
CA PRO A 142 -8.84 18.97 -14.86
C PRO A 142 -8.55 19.90 -16.04
N GLY A 143 -9.60 20.38 -16.71
CA GLY A 143 -9.48 21.26 -17.88
C GLY A 143 -9.91 20.65 -19.23
N LYS A 144 -10.30 19.36 -19.29
CA LYS A 144 -10.94 18.78 -20.51
C LYS A 144 -12.48 18.71 -20.47
N ALA A 145 -13.11 19.24 -19.43
CA ALA A 145 -14.52 19.60 -19.46
C ALA A 145 -14.65 20.98 -20.12
N THR A 146 -14.37 21.06 -21.43
CA THR A 146 -14.64 22.28 -22.18
C THR A 146 -16.14 22.35 -22.43
N THR A 147 -16.88 22.93 -21.48
CA THR A 147 -18.25 23.38 -21.77
C THR A 147 -18.14 24.40 -22.89
N ASP A 148 -18.82 24.14 -24.01
CA ASP A 148 -18.86 25.07 -25.13
C ASP A 148 -19.43 26.42 -24.67
N LYS A 149 -18.97 27.51 -25.29
CA LYS A 149 -19.34 28.87 -24.87
C LYS A 149 -20.85 29.11 -24.89
N VAL A 150 -21.60 28.37 -25.71
CA VAL A 150 -23.06 28.51 -25.83
C VAL A 150 -23.75 27.84 -24.64
N SER A 151 -23.37 26.62 -24.28
CA SER A 151 -23.88 25.91 -23.10
C SER A 151 -23.47 26.61 -21.81
N ALA A 152 -22.25 27.14 -21.72
CA ALA A 152 -21.80 27.92 -20.57
C ALA A 152 -22.66 29.18 -20.37
N ARG A 153 -23.02 29.87 -21.47
CA ARG A 153 -23.85 31.08 -21.42
C ARG A 153 -25.30 30.76 -21.08
N ALA A 154 -25.84 29.63 -21.56
CA ALA A 154 -27.17 29.16 -21.22
C ALA A 154 -27.29 28.78 -19.73
N MET A 155 -26.30 28.07 -19.18
CA MET A 155 -26.27 27.75 -17.74
C MET A 155 -26.13 29.01 -16.88
N LEU A 156 -25.31 29.98 -17.30
CA LEU A 156 -25.16 31.24 -16.59
C LEU A 156 -26.47 32.06 -16.59
N ALA A 157 -27.18 32.09 -17.72
CA ALA A 157 -28.48 32.75 -17.83
C ALA A 157 -29.53 32.12 -16.92
N ALA A 158 -29.56 30.78 -16.81
CA ALA A 158 -30.46 30.07 -15.91
C ALA A 158 -30.18 30.38 -14.43
N LEU A 159 -28.91 30.48 -14.03
CA LEU A 159 -28.50 30.83 -12.67
C LEU A 159 -28.84 32.28 -12.30
N LEU A 160 -28.78 33.19 -13.28
CA LEU A 160 -29.17 34.60 -13.09
C LEU A 160 -30.70 34.76 -13.05
N ALA A 161 -31.44 33.98 -13.84
CA ALA A 161 -32.90 33.96 -13.83
C ALA A 161 -33.49 33.35 -12.55
N GLY A 162 -32.75 32.45 -11.88
CA GLY A 162 -33.18 31.79 -10.64
C GLY A 162 -32.94 32.56 -9.35
N ARG A 163 -32.47 33.81 -9.39
CA ARG A 163 -32.15 34.59 -8.18
C ARG A 163 -33.21 35.66 -7.90
N PRO A 164 -34.18 35.44 -6.98
CA PRO A 164 -35.09 36.49 -6.55
C PRO A 164 -34.35 37.55 -5.72
N GLY A 165 -34.29 38.76 -6.29
CA GLY A 165 -34.35 40.05 -5.60
C GLY A 165 -33.40 40.33 -4.43
N ARG A 166 -32.40 41.18 -4.67
CA ARG A 166 -32.00 42.18 -3.67
C ARG A 166 -31.98 43.57 -4.31
N MET A 167 -33.18 44.15 -4.48
CA MET A 167 -33.37 45.58 -4.73
C MET A 167 -34.55 46.07 -3.85
N ARG A 168 -34.23 46.83 -2.80
CA ARG A 168 -35.04 47.86 -2.14
C ARG A 168 -34.02 48.93 -1.71
N ALA A 169 -34.20 50.22 -1.89
CA ALA A 169 -35.29 51.04 -2.43
C ALA A 169 -34.63 52.36 -2.92
N ALA A 170 -34.89 52.80 -4.14
CA ALA A 170 -35.91 53.80 -4.51
C ALA A 170 -35.59 55.22 -4.00
N LEU A 171 -35.22 56.05 -4.97
CA LEU A 171 -35.24 57.52 -4.94
C LEU A 171 -36.65 58.06 -4.67
N GLY A 172 -36.72 59.20 -3.96
CA GLY A 172 -37.56 60.33 -4.38
C GLY A 172 -38.60 60.81 -3.38
N SER A 173 -38.38 62.02 -2.83
CA SER A 173 -39.44 63.03 -2.70
C SER A 173 -38.81 64.42 -2.54
N GLU A 174 -38.90 65.23 -3.59
CA GLU A 174 -38.66 66.68 -3.56
C GLU A 174 -39.87 67.42 -2.94
N THR A 175 -39.59 68.66 -2.51
CA THR A 175 -40.48 69.84 -2.41
C THR A 175 -41.12 70.16 -1.04
N GLY A 176 -40.45 71.08 -0.31
CA GLY A 176 -40.96 72.44 -0.09
C GLY A 176 -42.02 72.72 0.99
N MET A 177 -41.59 73.52 1.98
CA MET A 177 -42.21 74.78 2.45
C MET A 177 -42.93 74.82 3.84
N ASP A 178 -42.22 75.51 4.74
CA ASP A 178 -42.64 76.55 5.71
C ASP A 178 -43.25 76.27 7.11
N ASN A 179 -42.70 77.10 8.03
CA ASN A 179 -43.11 77.58 9.36
C ASN A 179 -42.60 76.81 10.61
N PHE A 180 -42.25 77.42 11.74
CA PHE A 180 -41.96 78.80 12.22
C PHE A 180 -41.63 78.64 13.74
N TYR A 181 -40.99 79.64 14.36
CA TYR A 181 -40.43 79.73 15.74
C TYR A 181 -39.15 78.91 16.00
N GLY A 182 -38.09 79.43 16.63
CA GLY A 182 -37.85 80.71 17.28
C GLY A 182 -36.54 80.60 18.08
N GLU A 183 -35.66 81.57 17.89
CA GLU A 183 -34.79 82.21 18.89
C GLU A 183 -34.60 81.50 20.26
N THR A 184 -33.36 81.13 20.58
CA THR A 184 -32.73 81.47 21.87
C THR A 184 -31.22 81.54 21.69
N ASP A 185 -30.74 82.77 21.82
CA ASP A 185 -29.36 83.18 22.06
C ASP A 185 -28.97 82.84 23.51
N GLN A 186 -27.80 82.23 23.73
CA GLN A 186 -26.90 82.49 24.87
C GLN A 186 -25.53 81.84 24.68
#